data_AF-A0A534SEI3-F1
#
_entry.id   AF-A0A534SEI3-F1
#
_cell.length_a   1.000
_cell.length_b   1.000
_cell.length_c   1.000
_cell.angle_alpha   90.00
_cell.angle_beta   90.00
_cell.angle_gamma   90.00
#
_symmetry.space_group_name_H-M   'P 1'
#
loop_
_entity.id
_entity.type
_entity.pdbx_description
1 polymer ?
#
loop_
_entity_poly.entity_id
_entity_poly.type
_entity_poly.pdbx_seq_one_letter_code
_entity_poly.pdbx_strand_id
1 'polypeptide(L)'
;MVAALERVRAAGRPVILTVRAAAEGGRRLTEAARRELYVAGLAHADAIDIEIASTALATELVPRARAAGRTVILSAHAMDATPPADALLPLVDRAEAMGADVTKLAATARDIEDVRTMLAVTLAARRRGIVTVAMRPAGTLARVLLPAAGSLFTYGHVGTPTAPGQLTVAELAMLVRRFFSFASI
;
A
#
# COMPACT_ATOMS: atom_id res chain seq x y z
N MET A 1 -17.51 11.64 -0.63
CA MET A 1 -16.14 11.16 -0.92
C MET A 1 -15.35 12.19 -1.74
N VAL A 2 -15.80 12.57 -2.95
CA VAL A 2 -15.10 13.52 -3.84
C VAL A 2 -14.66 14.81 -3.13
N ALA A 3 -15.57 15.49 -2.43
CA ALA A 3 -15.24 16.70 -1.67
C ALA A 3 -14.12 16.49 -0.62
N ALA A 4 -13.98 15.27 -0.07
CA ALA A 4 -12.88 14.96 0.83
C ALA A 4 -11.55 14.80 0.08
N LEU A 5 -11.55 14.14 -1.09
CA LEU A 5 -10.37 14.02 -1.96
C LEU A 5 -9.88 15.40 -2.41
N GLU A 6 -10.80 16.27 -2.83
CA GLU A 6 -10.50 17.64 -3.27
C GLU A 6 -9.89 18.48 -2.13
N ARG A 7 -10.42 18.36 -0.90
CA ARG A 7 -9.83 19.05 0.26
C ARG A 7 -8.41 18.59 0.57
N VAL A 8 -8.14 17.28 0.53
CA VAL A 8 -6.78 16.75 0.78
C VAL A 8 -5.83 17.21 -0.33
N ARG A 9 -6.27 17.16 -1.60
CA ARG A 9 -5.46 17.59 -2.74
C ARG A 9 -5.19 19.10 -2.71
N ALA A 10 -6.17 19.92 -2.32
CA ALA A 10 -6.01 21.36 -2.14
C ALA A 10 -5.00 21.73 -1.04
N ALA A 11 -4.74 20.82 -0.09
CA ALA A 11 -3.68 20.97 0.91
C ALA A 11 -2.26 20.64 0.38
N GLY A 12 -2.11 20.43 -0.94
CA GLY A 12 -0.83 20.19 -1.60
C GLY A 12 -0.23 18.81 -1.34
N ARG A 13 -1.06 17.82 -0.99
CA ARG A 13 -0.63 16.44 -0.73
C ARG A 13 -1.14 15.50 -1.81
N PRO A 14 -0.30 14.60 -2.36
CA PRO A 14 -0.76 13.55 -3.27
C PRO A 14 -1.82 12.67 -2.60
N VAL A 15 -2.81 12.24 -3.37
CA VAL A 15 -3.95 11.46 -2.89
C VAL A 15 -3.96 10.07 -3.51
N ILE A 16 -3.94 9.04 -2.66
CA ILE A 16 -4.20 7.65 -3.04
C ILE A 16 -5.67 7.34 -2.72
N LEU A 17 -6.46 6.96 -3.72
CA LEU A 17 -7.81 6.46 -3.52
C LEU A 17 -7.78 4.94 -3.32
N THR A 18 -8.25 4.50 -2.15
CA THR A 18 -8.34 3.07 -1.80
C THR A 18 -9.74 2.76 -1.29
N VAL A 19 -10.44 1.86 -1.98
CA VAL A 19 -11.71 1.28 -1.52
C VAL A 19 -11.47 -0.20 -1.22
N ARG A 20 -10.85 -0.46 -0.07
CA ARG A 20 -10.37 -1.79 0.34
C ARG A 20 -11.50 -2.82 0.38
N ALA A 21 -11.26 -3.98 -0.20
CA ALA A 21 -12.17 -5.13 -0.14
C ALA A 21 -12.34 -5.65 1.30
N ALA A 22 -13.53 -6.15 1.65
CA ALA A 22 -13.78 -6.71 2.99
C ALA A 22 -12.89 -7.93 3.29
N ALA A 23 -12.59 -8.74 2.28
CA ALA A 23 -11.69 -9.90 2.39
C ALA A 23 -10.25 -9.50 2.78
N GLU A 24 -9.87 -8.24 2.54
CA GLU A 24 -8.54 -7.69 2.83
C GLU A 24 -8.61 -6.60 3.91
N GLY A 25 -9.58 -6.70 4.83
CA GLY A 25 -9.69 -5.82 6.00
C GLY A 25 -10.43 -4.49 5.77
N GLY A 26 -11.10 -4.32 4.63
CA GLY A 26 -11.92 -3.17 4.31
C GLY A 26 -13.35 -3.22 4.87
N ARG A 27 -14.14 -2.19 4.56
CA ARG A 27 -15.57 -2.16 4.88
C ARG A 27 -16.34 -3.10 3.95
N ARG A 28 -17.42 -3.71 4.45
CA ARG A 28 -18.33 -4.53 3.64
C ARG A 28 -19.11 -3.66 2.66
N LEU A 29 -18.69 -3.69 1.39
CA LEU A 29 -19.33 -3.06 0.24
C LEU A 29 -19.44 -4.09 -0.89
N THR A 30 -20.43 -3.95 -1.77
CA THR A 30 -20.51 -4.75 -3.00
C THR A 30 -19.45 -4.27 -4.00
N GLU A 31 -19.01 -5.14 -4.91
CA GLU A 31 -18.09 -4.74 -5.99
C GLU A 31 -18.63 -3.58 -6.83
N ALA A 32 -19.95 -3.55 -7.07
CA ALA A 32 -20.61 -2.45 -7.76
C ALA A 32 -20.47 -1.11 -7.00
N ALA A 33 -20.70 -1.11 -5.68
CA ALA A 33 -20.52 0.10 -4.88
C ALA A 33 -19.04 0.53 -4.83
N ARG A 34 -18.10 -0.41 -4.76
CA ARG A 34 -16.66 -0.12 -4.82
C ARG A 34 -16.28 0.51 -6.16
N ARG A 35 -16.79 -0.05 -7.26
CA ARG A 35 -16.62 0.48 -8.62
C ARG A 35 -17.10 1.92 -8.74
N GLU A 36 -18.31 2.22 -8.27
CA GLU A 36 -18.88 3.57 -8.31
C GLU A 36 -17.99 4.59 -7.58
N LEU A 37 -17.44 4.21 -6.42
CA LEU A 37 -16.51 5.06 -5.68
C LEU A 37 -15.21 5.29 -6.44
N TYR A 38 -14.62 4.26 -7.07
CA TYR A 38 -13.44 4.45 -7.90
C TYR A 38 -13.71 5.35 -9.10
N VAL A 39 -14.81 5.12 -9.84
CA VAL A 39 -15.17 5.92 -11.01
C VAL A 39 -15.39 7.38 -10.62
N ALA A 40 -16.13 7.64 -9.53
CA ALA A 40 -16.38 9.00 -9.05
C ALA A 40 -15.11 9.69 -8.52
N GLY A 41 -14.18 8.94 -7.94
CA GLY A 41 -12.98 9.49 -7.30
C GLY A 41 -11.75 9.62 -8.21
N LEU A 42 -11.70 8.91 -9.33
CA LEU A 42 -10.49 8.77 -10.15
C LEU A 42 -9.93 10.11 -10.64
N ALA A 43 -10.79 11.05 -11.03
CA ALA A 43 -10.37 12.38 -11.49
C ALA A 43 -9.79 13.26 -10.37
N HIS A 44 -10.05 12.90 -9.11
CA HIS A 44 -9.69 13.67 -7.91
C HIS A 44 -8.56 13.00 -7.10
N ALA A 45 -7.95 11.94 -7.62
CA ALA A 45 -6.84 11.23 -7.01
C ALA A 45 -5.61 11.25 -7.93
N ASP A 46 -4.43 11.11 -7.35
CA ASP A 46 -3.16 11.01 -8.07
C ASP A 46 -2.78 9.53 -8.30
N ALA A 47 -3.25 8.65 -7.41
CA ALA A 47 -3.12 7.21 -7.53
C ALA A 47 -4.40 6.46 -7.10
N ILE A 48 -4.56 5.23 -7.56
CA ILE A 48 -5.56 4.29 -7.06
C ILE A 48 -4.88 3.02 -6.53
N ASP A 49 -5.46 2.41 -5.50
CA ASP A 49 -5.01 1.12 -4.92
C ASP A 49 -6.14 0.10 -5.04
N ILE A 50 -5.93 -0.93 -5.88
CA ILE A 50 -6.89 -2.03 -6.11
C ILE A 50 -6.22 -3.34 -5.72
N GLU A 51 -6.95 -4.27 -5.11
CA GLU A 51 -6.39 -5.58 -4.79
C GLU A 51 -6.14 -6.42 -6.05
N ILE A 52 -5.02 -7.14 -6.08
CA ILE A 52 -4.67 -8.13 -7.12
C ILE A 52 -5.77 -9.19 -7.26
N ALA A 53 -6.45 -9.52 -6.14
CA ALA A 53 -7.55 -10.46 -6.10
C ALA A 53 -8.87 -9.89 -6.69
N SER A 54 -9.04 -8.57 -6.73
CA SER A 54 -10.23 -7.91 -7.29
C SER A 54 -10.15 -7.85 -8.82
N THR A 55 -10.01 -9.00 -9.49
CA THR A 55 -9.67 -9.09 -10.92
C THR A 55 -10.65 -8.36 -11.84
N ALA A 56 -11.95 -8.49 -11.61
CA ALA A 56 -12.97 -7.82 -12.41
C ALA A 56 -12.85 -6.28 -12.32
N LEU A 57 -12.65 -5.75 -11.10
CA LEU A 57 -12.43 -4.31 -10.90
C LEU A 57 -11.11 -3.85 -11.52
N ALA A 58 -10.02 -4.63 -11.35
CA ALA A 58 -8.72 -4.29 -11.90
C ALA A 58 -8.75 -4.23 -13.44
N THR A 59 -9.37 -5.22 -14.10
CA THR A 59 -9.53 -5.25 -15.56
C THR A 59 -10.23 -4.01 -16.10
N GLU A 60 -11.21 -3.46 -15.38
CA GLU A 60 -11.88 -2.22 -15.78
C GLU A 60 -11.07 -0.96 -15.44
N LEU A 61 -10.57 -0.86 -14.22
CA LEU A 61 -10.08 0.39 -13.65
C LEU A 61 -8.62 0.69 -13.97
N VAL A 62 -7.77 -0.33 -14.11
CA VAL A 62 -6.35 -0.14 -14.47
C VAL A 62 -6.18 0.63 -15.79
N PRO A 63 -6.77 0.20 -16.93
CA PRO A 63 -6.60 0.93 -18.19
C PRO A 63 -7.17 2.35 -18.10
N ARG A 64 -8.28 2.56 -17.39
CA ARG A 64 -8.87 3.90 -17.18
C ARG A 64 -7.96 4.82 -16.38
N ALA A 65 -7.39 4.32 -15.29
CA ALA A 65 -6.48 5.08 -14.45
C ALA A 65 -5.22 5.48 -15.21
N ARG A 66 -4.62 4.54 -15.93
CA ARG A 66 -3.43 4.79 -16.78
C ARG A 66 -3.74 5.81 -17.88
N ALA A 67 -4.87 5.68 -18.58
CA ALA A 67 -5.29 6.63 -19.61
C ALA A 67 -5.51 8.05 -19.04
N ALA A 68 -5.93 8.15 -17.78
CA ALA A 68 -6.07 9.42 -17.06
C ALA A 68 -4.76 9.91 -16.40
N GLY A 69 -3.62 9.25 -16.66
CA GLY A 69 -2.31 9.61 -16.11
C GLY A 69 -2.18 9.37 -14.60
N ARG A 70 -2.95 8.44 -14.03
CA ARG A 70 -2.94 8.11 -12.59
C ARG A 70 -2.06 6.91 -12.31
N THR A 71 -1.33 6.95 -11.20
CA THR A 71 -0.54 5.81 -10.73
C THR A 71 -1.46 4.68 -10.29
N VAL A 72 -1.18 3.47 -10.75
CA VAL A 72 -1.88 2.24 -10.36
C VAL A 72 -1.06 1.48 -9.36
N ILE A 73 -1.61 1.34 -8.15
CA ILE A 73 -1.10 0.46 -7.11
C ILE A 73 -1.94 -0.82 -7.14
N LEU A 74 -1.32 -1.98 -7.35
CA LEU A 74 -1.99 -3.26 -7.13
C LEU A 74 -1.48 -3.89 -5.85
N SER A 75 -2.42 -4.28 -4.99
CA SER A 75 -2.11 -4.67 -3.62
C SER A 75 -2.60 -6.05 -3.20
N ALA A 76 -2.00 -6.62 -2.17
CA ALA A 76 -2.50 -7.82 -1.51
C ALA A 76 -2.22 -7.73 0.01
N HIS A 77 -3.18 -8.19 0.81
CA HIS A 77 -3.12 -8.13 2.27
C HIS A 77 -3.32 -9.51 2.89
N ALA A 78 -2.27 -10.09 3.45
CA ALA A 78 -2.33 -11.29 4.26
C ALA A 78 -2.64 -10.92 5.71
N MET A 79 -3.92 -10.98 6.07
CA MET A 79 -4.43 -10.43 7.34
C MET A 79 -4.08 -11.30 8.56
N ASP A 80 -3.83 -12.59 8.36
CA ASP A 80 -3.69 -13.56 9.45
C ASP A 80 -2.22 -13.85 9.83
N ALA A 81 -1.34 -13.96 8.83
CA ALA A 81 0.08 -14.28 9.02
C ALA A 81 0.92 -13.76 7.83
N THR A 82 2.24 -13.82 7.98
CA THR A 82 3.18 -13.60 6.87
C THR A 82 3.36 -14.89 6.06
N PRO A 83 2.93 -14.92 4.78
CA PRO A 83 3.25 -16.03 3.90
C PRO A 83 4.75 -16.08 3.62
N PRO A 84 5.30 -17.25 3.24
CA PRO A 84 6.69 -17.35 2.85
C PRO A 84 6.98 -16.52 1.59
N ALA A 85 8.25 -16.13 1.40
CA ALA A 85 8.64 -15.22 0.32
C ALA A 85 8.34 -15.78 -1.08
N ASP A 86 8.42 -17.10 -1.27
CA ASP A 86 8.07 -17.81 -2.51
C ASP A 86 6.58 -17.75 -2.86
N ALA A 87 5.70 -17.53 -1.87
CA ALA A 87 4.28 -17.26 -2.09
C ALA A 87 4.00 -15.76 -2.36
N LEU A 88 4.84 -14.87 -1.83
CA LEU A 88 4.66 -13.42 -1.98
C LEU A 88 5.23 -12.88 -3.30
N LEU A 89 6.39 -13.37 -3.74
CA LEU A 89 7.06 -12.89 -4.96
C LEU A 89 6.22 -13.07 -6.24
N PRO A 90 5.49 -14.19 -6.45
CA PRO A 90 4.60 -14.33 -7.60
C PRO A 90 3.47 -13.28 -7.67
N LEU A 91 3.10 -12.66 -6.54
CA LEU A 91 2.14 -11.55 -6.54
C LEU A 91 2.71 -10.29 -7.18
N VAL A 92 4.04 -10.10 -7.12
CA VAL A 92 4.73 -9.00 -7.82
C VAL A 92 4.63 -9.21 -9.32
N ASP A 93 4.94 -10.41 -9.80
CA ASP A 93 4.84 -10.76 -11.22
C ASP A 93 3.40 -10.59 -11.73
N ARG A 94 2.43 -11.05 -10.94
CA ARG A 94 1.00 -10.91 -11.27
C ARG A 94 0.57 -9.44 -11.32
N ALA A 95 0.99 -8.62 -10.36
CA ALA A 95 0.65 -7.20 -10.34
C ALA A 95 1.21 -6.45 -11.56
N GLU A 96 2.47 -6.71 -11.92
CA GLU A 96 3.08 -6.13 -13.11
C GLU A 96 2.37 -6.57 -14.40
N ALA A 97 2.05 -7.85 -14.54
CA ALA A 97 1.30 -8.37 -15.68
C ALA A 97 -0.11 -7.75 -15.80
N MET A 98 -0.69 -7.33 -14.66
CA MET A 98 -1.96 -6.62 -14.60
C MET A 98 -1.82 -5.10 -14.82
N GLY A 99 -0.61 -4.57 -15.01
CA GLY A 99 -0.36 -3.17 -15.34
C GLY A 99 -0.15 -2.24 -14.13
N ALA A 100 0.28 -2.78 -12.99
CA ALA A 100 0.66 -1.97 -11.83
C ALA A 100 1.89 -1.09 -12.14
N ASP A 101 1.86 0.15 -11.66
CA ASP A 101 3.06 0.99 -11.54
C ASP A 101 3.78 0.73 -10.21
N VAL A 102 3.04 0.30 -9.19
CA VAL A 102 3.56 -0.07 -7.87
C VAL A 102 2.87 -1.34 -7.38
N THR A 103 3.65 -2.33 -6.95
CA THR A 103 3.10 -3.48 -6.22
C THR A 103 3.12 -3.20 -4.73
N LYS A 104 2.03 -3.49 -4.01
CA LYS A 104 1.95 -3.31 -2.55
C LYS A 104 1.57 -4.60 -1.83
N LEU A 105 2.48 -5.14 -1.01
CA LEU A 105 2.24 -6.35 -0.22
C LEU A 105 2.23 -6.03 1.27
N ALA A 106 1.11 -6.33 1.94
CA ALA A 106 0.99 -6.18 3.38
C ALA A 106 0.74 -7.54 4.03
N ALA A 107 1.41 -7.84 5.14
CA ALA A 107 1.20 -9.09 5.87
C ALA A 107 1.29 -8.90 7.38
N THR A 108 0.52 -9.67 8.14
CA THR A 108 0.57 -9.67 9.62
C THR A 108 1.82 -10.37 10.12
N ALA A 109 2.74 -9.61 10.72
CA ALA A 109 3.98 -10.11 11.29
C ALA A 109 3.87 -10.29 12.81
N ARG A 110 4.17 -11.50 13.29
CA ARG A 110 4.09 -11.89 14.70
C ARG A 110 5.42 -11.72 15.41
N ASP A 111 6.52 -11.89 14.70
CA ASP A 111 7.87 -11.83 15.23
C ASP A 111 8.86 -11.23 14.21
N ILE A 112 10.16 -11.28 14.56
CA ILE A 112 11.23 -10.75 13.72
C ILE A 112 11.50 -11.61 12.47
N GLU A 113 11.13 -12.89 12.49
CA GLU A 113 11.29 -13.79 11.33
C GLU A 113 10.26 -13.47 10.25
N ASP A 114 9.04 -13.12 10.65
CA ASP A 114 8.03 -12.57 9.73
C ASP A 114 8.52 -11.24 9.12
N VAL A 115 9.18 -10.38 9.90
CA VAL A 115 9.79 -9.13 9.38
C VAL A 115 10.96 -9.44 8.44
N ARG A 116 11.80 -10.43 8.74
CA ARG A 116 12.89 -10.90 7.87
C ARG A 116 12.36 -11.38 6.54
N THR A 117 11.23 -12.09 6.53
CA THR A 117 10.56 -12.54 5.30
C THR A 117 10.10 -11.35 4.45
N MET A 118 9.43 -10.36 5.05
CA MET A 118 9.02 -9.14 4.34
C MET A 118 10.22 -8.34 3.83
N LEU A 119 11.32 -8.28 4.59
CA LEU A 119 12.56 -7.65 4.16
C LEU A 119 13.17 -8.37 2.94
N ALA A 120 13.19 -9.70 2.93
CA ALA A 120 13.68 -10.48 1.79
C ALA A 120 12.87 -10.20 0.52
N VAL A 121 11.53 -10.17 0.62
CA VAL A 121 10.64 -9.79 -0.50
C VAL A 121 10.94 -8.37 -0.98
N THR A 122 11.12 -7.43 -0.04
CA THR A 122 11.46 -6.03 -0.37
C THR A 122 12.76 -5.95 -1.15
N LEU A 123 13.83 -6.59 -0.67
CA LEU A 123 15.14 -6.55 -1.32
C LEU A 123 15.13 -7.19 -2.71
N ALA A 124 14.39 -8.28 -2.89
CA ALA A 124 14.24 -8.97 -4.17
C ALA A 124 13.49 -8.12 -5.21
N ALA A 125 12.50 -7.33 -4.79
CA ALA A 125 11.63 -6.57 -5.68
C ALA A 125 11.85 -5.05 -5.68
N ARG A 126 12.80 -4.50 -4.91
CA ARG A 126 13.00 -3.03 -4.76
C ARG A 126 13.20 -2.25 -6.06
N ARG A 127 13.77 -2.89 -7.10
CA ARG A 127 13.98 -2.26 -8.43
C ARG A 127 12.71 -2.25 -9.30
N ARG A 128 11.66 -2.92 -8.86
CA ARG A 128 10.39 -3.13 -9.58
C ARG A 128 9.27 -2.21 -9.09
N GLY A 129 9.56 -1.29 -8.16
CA GLY A 129 8.55 -0.41 -7.58
C GLY A 129 7.64 -1.14 -6.60
N ILE A 130 8.19 -1.52 -5.44
CA ILE A 130 7.44 -2.26 -4.40
C ILE A 130 7.20 -1.44 -3.15
N VAL A 131 6.06 -1.70 -2.52
CA VAL A 131 5.74 -1.29 -1.15
C VAL A 131 5.50 -2.55 -0.34
N THR A 132 6.21 -2.71 0.75
CA THR A 132 6.01 -3.82 1.69
C THR A 132 5.63 -3.28 3.06
N VAL A 133 4.67 -3.93 3.71
CA VAL A 133 4.16 -3.51 5.02
C VAL A 133 4.04 -4.72 5.93
N ALA A 134 4.78 -4.72 7.04
CA ALA A 134 4.53 -5.64 8.14
C ALA A 134 3.51 -5.02 9.11
N MET A 135 2.37 -5.69 9.29
CA MET A 135 1.26 -5.26 10.13
C MET A 135 1.32 -5.95 11.49
N ARG A 136 0.87 -5.26 12.55
CA ARG A 136 0.79 -5.77 13.95
C ARG A 136 2.14 -6.30 14.47
N PRO A 137 2.22 -6.65 15.76
CA PRO A 137 2.98 -5.87 16.75
C PRO A 137 4.49 -5.70 16.45
N ALA A 138 5.13 -6.63 15.73
CA ALA A 138 6.51 -6.48 15.25
C ALA A 138 6.68 -5.39 14.16
N GLY A 139 5.57 -4.85 13.63
CA GLY A 139 5.53 -3.91 12.52
C GLY A 139 6.10 -2.51 12.80
N THR A 140 6.29 -2.10 14.06
CA THR A 140 6.85 -0.77 14.37
C THR A 140 8.25 -0.58 13.79
N LEU A 141 9.14 -1.57 14.00
CA LEU A 141 10.49 -1.57 13.41
C LEU A 141 10.42 -1.62 11.88
N ALA A 142 9.54 -2.48 11.35
CA ALA A 142 9.40 -2.68 9.91
C ALA A 142 8.97 -1.41 9.15
N ARG A 143 8.21 -0.49 9.80
CA ARG A 143 7.81 0.78 9.20
C ARG A 143 8.97 1.72 8.87
N VAL A 144 10.14 1.50 9.48
CA VAL A 144 11.39 2.23 9.20
C VAL A 144 12.36 1.36 8.40
N LEU A 145 12.49 0.08 8.77
CA LEU A 145 13.41 -0.86 8.14
C LEU A 145 13.06 -1.16 6.67
N LEU A 146 11.79 -1.42 6.35
CA LEU A 146 11.39 -1.79 4.99
C LEU A 146 11.59 -0.63 4.00
N PRO A 147 11.26 0.63 4.34
CA PRO A 147 11.61 1.74 3.46
C PRO A 147 13.12 1.92 3.28
N ALA A 148 13.93 1.66 4.32
CA ALA A 148 15.39 1.75 4.21
C ALA A 148 15.95 0.68 3.27
N ALA A 149 15.24 -0.45 3.13
CA ALA A 149 15.58 -1.53 2.20
C ALA A 149 15.05 -1.33 0.77
N GLY A 150 14.21 -0.32 0.54
CA GLY A 150 13.67 0.02 -0.78
C GLY A 150 12.15 -0.09 -0.94
N SER A 151 11.38 -0.24 0.15
CA SER A 151 9.92 -0.03 0.10
C SER A 151 9.61 1.45 -0.17
N LEU A 152 8.82 1.74 -1.22
CA LEU A 152 8.65 3.11 -1.71
C LEU A 152 7.97 4.07 -0.72
N PHE A 153 7.09 3.56 0.13
CA PHE A 153 6.48 4.35 1.21
C PHE A 153 6.12 3.47 2.41
N THR A 154 5.69 4.14 3.49
CA THR A 154 5.25 3.53 4.74
C THR A 154 4.02 4.26 5.28
N TYR A 155 3.31 3.66 6.23
CA TYR A 155 2.09 4.21 6.79
C TYR A 155 2.30 4.65 8.24
N GLY A 156 1.92 5.90 8.55
CA GLY A 156 1.67 6.40 9.90
C GLY A 156 0.19 6.76 10.05
N HIS A 157 -0.27 7.00 11.28
CA HIS A 157 -1.65 7.45 11.51
C HIS A 157 -1.72 8.95 11.86
N VAL A 158 -2.88 9.54 11.58
CA VAL A 158 -3.29 10.87 12.08
C VAL A 158 -4.48 10.65 13.01
N GLY A 159 -4.44 11.21 14.21
CA GLY A 159 -5.48 10.97 15.22
C GLY A 159 -5.37 9.55 15.79
N THR A 160 -6.43 8.75 15.68
CA THR A 160 -6.52 7.42 16.29
C THR A 160 -5.72 6.37 15.49
N PRO A 161 -4.88 5.53 16.14
CA PRO A 161 -4.19 4.44 15.46
C PRO A 161 -5.17 3.37 14.98
N THR A 162 -4.87 2.75 13.84
CA THR A 162 -5.68 1.65 13.28
C THR A 162 -5.21 0.26 13.75
N ALA A 163 -4.03 0.19 14.38
CA ALA A 163 -3.50 -1.04 14.97
C ALA A 163 -2.57 -0.71 16.16
N PRO A 164 -2.44 -1.62 17.15
CA PRO A 164 -1.46 -1.47 18.24
C PRO A 164 -0.04 -1.28 17.70
N GLY A 165 0.71 -0.32 18.28
CA GLY A 165 2.08 -0.02 17.88
C GLY A 165 2.23 0.79 16.59
N GLN A 166 1.15 1.23 15.96
CA GLN A 166 1.24 2.11 14.79
C GLN A 166 1.74 3.49 15.22
N LEU A 167 2.83 3.95 14.61
CA LEU A 167 3.41 5.27 14.86
C LEU A 167 2.54 6.37 14.26
N THR A 168 2.47 7.51 14.95
CA THR A 168 1.91 8.73 14.35
C THR A 168 2.74 9.13 13.14
N VAL A 169 2.14 9.87 12.20
CA VAL A 169 2.89 10.42 11.04
C VAL A 169 4.06 11.30 11.50
N ALA A 170 3.91 12.04 12.61
CA ALA A 170 4.97 12.90 13.14
C ALA A 170 6.17 12.09 13.67
N GLU A 171 5.92 11.05 14.47
CA GLU A 171 6.97 10.15 14.98
C GLU A 171 7.66 9.41 13.84
N LEU A 172 6.89 8.84 12.90
CA LEU A 172 7.44 8.12 11.77
C LEU A 172 8.29 9.02 10.88
N ALA A 173 7.84 10.25 10.61
CA ALA A 173 8.61 11.23 9.85
C ALA A 173 9.92 11.60 10.56
N MET A 174 9.92 11.73 11.88
CA MET A 174 11.13 11.97 12.68
C MET A 174 12.13 10.82 12.54
N LEU A 175 11.68 9.57 12.70
CA LEU A 175 12.52 8.38 12.58
C LEU A 175 13.08 8.23 11.16
N VAL A 176 12.24 8.37 10.14
CA VAL A 176 12.68 8.32 8.73
C VAL A 176 13.72 9.40 8.47
N ARG A 177 13.50 10.66 8.88
CA ARG A 177 14.51 11.72 8.71
C ARG A 177 15.82 11.40 9.43
N ARG A 178 15.76 10.78 10.61
CA ARG A 178 16.94 10.43 11.41
C ARG A 178 17.75 9.30 10.79
N PHE A 179 17.11 8.27 10.26
CA PHE A 179 17.81 7.10 9.71
C PHE A 179 18.16 7.24 8.22
N PHE A 180 17.45 8.08 7.48
CA PHE A 180 17.62 8.25 6.04
C PHE A 180 18.46 9.49 5.70
N SER A 181 19.03 10.17 6.69
CA SER A 181 19.93 11.33 6.48
C SER A 181 21.23 11.00 5.73
N PHE A 182 21.50 9.71 5.47
CA PHE A 182 22.61 9.24 4.62
C PHE A 182 22.16 8.86 3.20
N ALA A 183 20.86 8.76 2.96
CA ALA A 183 20.32 8.51 1.63
C ALA A 183 19.95 9.87 1.03
N SER A 184 20.93 10.49 0.37
CA SER A 184 20.63 11.53 -0.61
C SER A 184 19.77 10.90 -1.71
N ILE A 185 18.46 11.09 -1.61
CA ILE A 185 17.51 10.94 -2.72
C ILE A 185 17.33 12.32 -3.33
#